data_AF-A0A7M3Y4U9-F1
#
_entry.id   AF-A0A7M3Y4U9-F1
#
_cell.length_a   1.000
_cell.length_b   1.000
_cell.length_c   1.000
_cell.angle_alpha   90.00
_cell.angle_beta   90.00
_cell.angle_gamma   90.00
#
_symmetry.space_group_name_H-M   'P 1'
#
loop_
_entity.id
_entity.type
_entity.pdbx_description
1 polymer ?
#
loop_
_entity_poly.entity_id
_entity_poly.type
_entity_poly.pdbx_seq_one_letter_code
_entity_poly.pdbx_strand_id
1 'polypeptide(L)'
;MNSNDDEVNEPVDGVNEEVHDHSSHDHGAPIVVALLQENDDGNWSVLGGVAHAYPDLVRVSVTATSGTVSETIAVLESTDIDDGGAWRVDLSSNLTDGTPWASLQIVATDVGANTTSEPLILTRTTSDGSDEDETEPTPRSEQCLDSHANLAMHTHPFMELIVNNTAVPIPSDLGIDTTACPGAMHLLHTHDTSGKLHVEGYEAFTPTAELFFAVWNISYPDSTTLDPLFLDAQNVSITVDGTAYVGPWSALDLLDGETTRIVHDATRPDTDGDGVPDQEDGCEGHDDSVDEDEDGIPDGCDDDIQSDTDGDGVSDDLDMCEGHDDGVDEDDDGIPDGCDDEIRQQYDASDLAEFWMDVFLCQHGSGTGIDDLNTTENDAHVCEVSVTVVEDNVSLSMNGLPNHDLESGPGCCAAAQDYTILIPRTPVNDTTGGHDATNCPEANGAFACAPERGEVAFALNGVPIYGPEDGPGGDAVA
;
A
#
# COMPACT_ATOMS: atom_id res chain seq x y z
N MET A 1 30.46 -66.37 -6.01
CA MET A 1 29.34 -66.06 -5.09
C MET A 1 28.89 -64.66 -5.46
N ASN A 2 28.00 -64.61 -6.47
CA ASN A 2 26.74 -63.83 -6.57
C ASN A 2 26.95 -62.31 -6.59
N SER A 3 26.85 -61.59 -7.71
CA SER A 3 25.75 -61.37 -8.70
C SER A 3 24.79 -60.25 -8.29
N ASN A 4 24.73 -59.21 -9.14
CA ASN A 4 23.59 -58.31 -9.46
C ASN A 4 23.13 -57.34 -8.36
N ASP A 5 22.71 -56.08 -8.60
CA ASP A 5 22.40 -55.27 -9.79
C ASP A 5 22.58 -53.78 -9.41
N ASP A 6 22.64 -52.91 -10.42
CA ASP A 6 22.63 -51.44 -10.34
C ASP A 6 21.42 -50.87 -9.58
N GLU A 7 21.63 -49.85 -8.74
CA GLU A 7 20.62 -48.82 -8.49
C GLU A 7 21.29 -47.46 -8.20
N VAL A 8 20.81 -46.45 -8.92
CA VAL A 8 21.29 -45.07 -9.03
C VAL A 8 20.40 -44.18 -8.15
N ASN A 9 21.01 -43.18 -7.50
CA ASN A 9 20.48 -41.94 -6.88
C ASN A 9 19.02 -41.88 -6.40
N GLU A 10 18.85 -41.56 -5.12
CA GLU A 10 17.79 -40.68 -4.64
C GLU A 10 18.38 -39.78 -3.52
N PRO A 11 18.46 -38.44 -3.68
CA PRO A 11 18.43 -37.55 -2.53
C PRO A 11 16.96 -37.33 -2.13
N VAL A 12 16.72 -37.40 -0.82
CA VAL A 12 15.42 -37.13 -0.21
C VAL A 12 15.19 -35.61 -0.25
N ASP A 13 14.46 -35.11 -1.25
CA ASP A 13 13.86 -33.78 -1.20
C ASP A 13 12.55 -33.87 -0.43
N GLY A 14 12.64 -33.65 0.88
CA GLY A 14 11.52 -33.18 1.67
C GLY A 14 11.55 -31.65 1.66
N VAL A 15 11.05 -31.04 0.59
CA VAL A 15 10.62 -29.64 0.66
C VAL A 15 9.31 -29.66 1.45
N ASN A 16 9.42 -29.31 2.72
CA ASN A 16 8.28 -28.95 3.53
C ASN A 16 7.74 -27.67 2.88
N GLU A 17 6.57 -27.73 2.24
CA GLU A 17 5.86 -26.51 1.80
C GLU A 17 5.72 -25.63 3.04
N GLU A 18 6.47 -24.53 3.03
CA GLU A 18 6.43 -23.54 4.08
C GLU A 18 5.04 -22.91 3.98
N VAL A 19 4.18 -23.22 4.94
CA VAL A 19 2.92 -22.51 5.10
C VAL A 19 3.30 -21.07 5.43
N HIS A 20 3.30 -20.22 4.41
CA HIS A 20 3.58 -18.81 4.57
C HIS A 20 2.52 -18.20 5.48
N ASP A 21 2.96 -17.62 6.59
CA ASP A 21 2.09 -16.92 7.54
C ASP A 21 1.80 -15.51 6.98
N HIS A 22 0.62 -15.35 6.40
CA HIS A 22 0.14 -14.09 5.81
C HIS A 22 -0.65 -13.23 6.80
N SER A 23 -0.54 -13.45 8.12
CA SER A 23 -1.26 -12.63 9.12
C SER A 23 -0.68 -11.22 9.33
N SER A 24 0.37 -10.85 8.60
CA SER A 24 1.14 -9.61 8.80
C SER A 24 0.90 -8.49 7.78
N HIS A 25 0.13 -8.70 6.70
CA HIS A 25 -0.22 -7.65 5.75
C HIS A 25 -1.53 -7.95 4.97
N ASP A 26 -2.23 -6.90 4.54
CA ASP A 26 -3.44 -7.01 3.72
C ASP A 26 -3.07 -7.23 2.24
N HIS A 27 -3.64 -8.25 1.61
CA HIS A 27 -3.56 -8.43 0.16
C HIS A 27 -4.76 -7.74 -0.54
N GLY A 28 -4.46 -6.97 -1.58
CA GLY A 28 -5.48 -6.35 -2.43
C GLY A 28 -6.42 -7.36 -3.08
N ALA A 29 -7.64 -6.96 -3.42
CA ALA A 29 -8.60 -7.84 -4.07
C ALA A 29 -8.05 -8.42 -5.39
N PRO A 30 -8.24 -9.73 -5.67
CA PRO A 30 -7.82 -10.32 -6.94
C PRO A 30 -8.46 -9.63 -8.15
N ILE A 31 -7.74 -9.55 -9.26
CA ILE A 31 -8.29 -9.06 -10.54
C ILE A 31 -8.65 -10.26 -11.40
N VAL A 32 -9.87 -10.28 -11.95
CA VAL A 32 -10.36 -11.37 -12.80
C VAL A 32 -10.62 -10.89 -14.22
N VAL A 33 -10.15 -11.66 -15.20
CA VAL A 33 -10.42 -11.47 -16.63
C VAL A 33 -10.96 -12.78 -17.22
N ALA A 34 -11.90 -12.69 -18.16
CA ALA A 34 -12.46 -13.87 -18.79
C ALA A 34 -13.02 -13.58 -20.18
N LEU A 35 -12.97 -14.59 -21.05
CA LEU A 35 -13.54 -14.61 -22.38
C LEU A 35 -14.54 -15.77 -22.49
N LEU A 36 -15.67 -15.48 -23.12
CA LEU A 36 -16.70 -16.46 -23.42
C LEU A 36 -16.55 -16.97 -24.85
N GLN A 37 -16.49 -18.28 -25.02
CA GLN A 37 -16.35 -18.95 -26.32
C GLN A 37 -17.47 -19.96 -26.54
N GLU A 38 -18.10 -19.92 -27.72
CA GLU A 38 -18.99 -21.00 -28.19
C GLU A 38 -18.17 -22.11 -28.85
N ASN A 39 -18.41 -23.36 -28.45
CA ASN A 39 -17.75 -24.53 -29.02
C ASN A 39 -18.56 -25.11 -30.18
N ASP A 40 -17.90 -25.86 -31.06
CA ASP A 40 -18.51 -26.50 -32.24
C ASP A 40 -19.66 -27.49 -31.91
N ASP A 41 -19.76 -27.94 -30.65
CA ASP A 41 -20.82 -28.84 -30.17
C ASP A 41 -22.05 -28.10 -29.59
N GLY A 42 -22.05 -26.76 -29.61
CA GLY A 42 -23.10 -25.89 -29.08
C GLY A 42 -23.05 -25.69 -27.56
N ASN A 43 -22.01 -26.23 -26.89
CA ASN A 43 -21.69 -25.88 -25.50
C ASN A 43 -20.80 -24.63 -25.47
N TRP A 44 -20.61 -24.08 -24.27
CA TRP A 44 -19.81 -22.87 -24.09
C TRP A 44 -18.58 -23.19 -23.23
N SER A 45 -17.51 -22.45 -23.43
CA SER A 45 -16.34 -22.47 -22.55
C SER A 45 -16.03 -21.05 -22.09
N VAL A 46 -15.67 -20.91 -20.83
CA VAL A 46 -15.07 -19.69 -20.29
C VAL A 46 -13.59 -19.95 -20.12
N LEU A 47 -12.78 -19.10 -20.74
CA LEU A 47 -11.34 -19.07 -20.58
C LEU A 47 -11.03 -17.83 -19.75
N GLY A 48 -10.41 -17.99 -18.59
CA GLY A 48 -10.16 -16.89 -17.69
C GLY A 48 -8.78 -16.88 -17.08
N GLY A 49 -8.46 -15.75 -16.47
CA GLY A 49 -7.23 -15.48 -15.76
C GLY A 49 -7.51 -14.72 -14.47
N VAL A 50 -6.69 -14.95 -13.46
CA VAL A 50 -6.66 -14.18 -12.22
C VAL A 50 -5.27 -13.61 -12.03
N ALA A 51 -5.19 -12.31 -11.79
CA ALA A 51 -3.96 -11.67 -11.31
C ALA A 51 -4.06 -11.46 -9.79
N HIS A 52 -3.15 -12.09 -9.06
CA HIS A 52 -2.99 -11.97 -7.61
C HIS A 52 -1.54 -12.36 -7.25
N ALA A 53 -1.02 -11.89 -6.11
CA ALA A 53 0.34 -12.24 -5.67
C ALA A 53 0.54 -13.76 -5.49
N TYR A 54 -0.56 -14.46 -5.16
CA TYR A 54 -0.64 -15.91 -5.05
C TYR A 54 -1.92 -16.40 -5.74
N PRO A 55 -1.88 -16.66 -7.07
CA PRO A 55 -3.07 -17.09 -7.83
C PRO A 55 -3.63 -18.44 -7.38
N ASP A 56 -2.78 -19.30 -6.82
CA ASP A 56 -3.11 -20.60 -6.21
C ASP A 56 -3.91 -20.46 -4.91
N LEU A 57 -3.92 -19.29 -4.26
CA LEU A 57 -4.76 -18.99 -3.10
C LEU A 57 -6.06 -18.25 -3.47
N VAL A 58 -6.42 -18.23 -4.76
CA VAL A 58 -7.66 -17.60 -5.22
C VAL A 58 -8.73 -18.65 -5.52
N ARG A 59 -9.95 -18.34 -5.09
CA ARG A 59 -11.16 -19.05 -5.49
C ARG A 59 -11.92 -18.25 -6.54
N VAL A 60 -12.27 -18.88 -7.66
CA VAL A 60 -13.11 -18.26 -8.70
C VAL A 60 -14.50 -18.88 -8.69
N SER A 61 -15.54 -18.07 -8.51
CA SER A 61 -16.93 -18.49 -8.59
C SER A 61 -17.60 -17.99 -9.86
N VAL A 62 -18.21 -18.89 -10.62
CA VAL A 62 -18.95 -18.59 -11.85
C VAL A 62 -20.44 -18.86 -11.63
N THR A 63 -21.24 -17.80 -11.66
CA THR A 63 -22.70 -17.85 -11.46
C THR A 63 -23.43 -17.47 -12.73
N ALA A 64 -24.19 -18.39 -13.30
CA ALA A 64 -25.03 -18.12 -14.45
C ALA A 64 -26.38 -17.54 -14.01
N THR A 65 -26.89 -16.56 -14.76
CA THR A 65 -28.17 -15.90 -14.48
C THR A 65 -29.06 -15.86 -15.71
N SER A 66 -30.37 -15.99 -15.51
CA SER A 66 -31.40 -15.83 -16.53
C SER A 66 -32.63 -15.17 -15.90
N GLY A 67 -32.85 -13.87 -16.18
CA GLY A 67 -33.89 -13.09 -15.51
C GLY A 67 -33.71 -13.06 -13.99
N THR A 68 -34.63 -13.68 -13.25
CA THR A 68 -34.58 -13.77 -11.78
C THR A 68 -33.98 -15.08 -11.26
N VAL A 69 -33.57 -15.99 -12.14
CA VAL A 69 -32.99 -17.29 -11.77
C VAL A 69 -31.46 -17.17 -11.83
N SER A 70 -30.77 -17.62 -10.78
CA SER A 70 -29.31 -17.66 -10.71
C SER A 70 -28.83 -19.01 -10.19
N GLU A 71 -27.78 -19.55 -10.77
CA GLU A 71 -27.19 -20.84 -10.40
C GLU A 71 -25.67 -20.75 -10.46
N THR A 72 -24.98 -21.19 -9.41
CA THR A 72 -23.51 -21.31 -9.42
C THR A 72 -23.13 -22.56 -10.22
N ILE A 73 -22.46 -22.36 -11.35
CA ILE A 73 -22.13 -23.42 -12.30
C ILE A 73 -20.72 -23.99 -12.06
N ALA A 74 -19.80 -23.15 -11.57
CA ALA A 74 -18.46 -23.60 -11.20
C ALA A 74 -17.93 -22.82 -9.99
N VAL A 75 -17.15 -23.52 -9.16
CA VAL A 75 -16.29 -22.95 -8.14
C VAL A 75 -14.92 -23.60 -8.34
N LEU A 76 -13.94 -22.81 -8.72
CA LEU A 76 -12.57 -23.22 -8.97
C LEU A 76 -11.73 -22.89 -7.75
N GLU A 77 -10.95 -23.85 -7.30
CA GLU A 77 -10.01 -23.69 -6.18
C GLU A 77 -8.57 -23.84 -6.69
N SER A 78 -7.60 -23.82 -5.78
CA SER A 78 -6.15 -23.84 -6.08
C SER A 78 -5.69 -24.88 -7.11
N THR A 79 -6.35 -26.03 -7.21
CA THR A 79 -5.98 -27.11 -8.16
C THR A 79 -6.54 -26.92 -9.57
N ASP A 80 -7.50 -26.02 -9.74
CA ASP A 80 -8.20 -25.76 -11.00
C ASP A 80 -7.67 -24.50 -11.72
N ILE A 81 -6.82 -23.73 -11.03
CA ILE A 81 -6.12 -22.54 -11.51
C ILE A 81 -4.65 -22.91 -11.63
N ASP A 82 -4.04 -22.67 -12.78
CA ASP A 82 -2.61 -22.93 -12.94
C ASP A 82 -1.74 -21.89 -12.21
N ASP A 83 -0.44 -22.19 -12.06
CA ASP A 83 0.52 -21.31 -11.39
C ASP A 83 0.62 -19.91 -12.05
N GLY A 84 0.13 -19.75 -13.29
CA GLY A 84 0.04 -18.48 -14.02
C GLY A 84 -1.32 -17.77 -13.86
N GLY A 85 -2.22 -18.30 -13.04
CA GLY A 85 -3.54 -17.75 -12.78
C GLY A 85 -4.59 -18.09 -13.83
N ALA A 86 -4.29 -18.91 -14.84
CA ALA A 86 -5.22 -19.26 -15.90
C ALA A 86 -6.13 -20.44 -15.52
N TRP A 87 -7.37 -20.40 -16.00
CA TRP A 87 -8.39 -21.39 -15.70
C TRP A 87 -9.40 -21.54 -16.84
N ARG A 88 -10.10 -22.67 -16.85
CA ARG A 88 -11.13 -22.98 -17.86
C ARG A 88 -12.33 -23.66 -17.23
N VAL A 89 -13.53 -23.22 -17.62
CA VAL A 89 -14.80 -23.89 -17.29
C VAL A 89 -15.57 -24.19 -18.56
N ASP A 90 -15.99 -25.44 -18.73
CA ASP A 90 -16.96 -25.81 -19.76
C ASP A 90 -18.38 -25.74 -19.18
N LEU A 91 -19.26 -25.05 -19.89
CA LEU A 91 -20.62 -24.73 -19.49
C LEU A 91 -21.64 -25.40 -20.41
N SER A 92 -22.70 -25.94 -19.81
CA SER A 92 -23.90 -26.32 -20.57
C SER A 92 -24.60 -25.08 -21.12
N SER A 93 -25.29 -25.21 -22.26
CA SER A 93 -26.05 -24.11 -22.86
C SER A 93 -27.24 -23.65 -22.00
N ASN A 94 -27.66 -24.47 -21.04
CA ASN A 94 -28.81 -24.23 -20.16
C ASN A 94 -28.45 -24.45 -18.68
N LEU A 95 -29.18 -23.75 -17.80
CA LEU A 95 -29.29 -23.97 -16.36
C LEU A 95 -29.92 -25.35 -16.07
N THR A 96 -29.83 -25.81 -14.82
CA THR A 96 -30.33 -27.13 -14.40
C THR A 96 -31.85 -27.30 -14.60
N ASP A 97 -32.62 -26.22 -14.57
CA ASP A 97 -34.06 -26.24 -14.86
C ASP A 97 -34.40 -26.29 -16.37
N GLY A 98 -33.37 -26.29 -17.23
CA GLY A 98 -33.48 -26.32 -18.68
C GLY A 98 -33.61 -24.94 -19.34
N THR A 99 -33.63 -23.84 -18.56
CA THR A 99 -33.64 -22.48 -19.13
C THR A 99 -32.25 -22.08 -19.64
N PRO A 100 -32.14 -21.46 -20.83
CA PRO A 100 -30.88 -20.92 -21.28
C PRO A 100 -30.41 -19.76 -20.38
N TRP A 101 -29.13 -19.76 -19.97
CA TRP A 101 -28.57 -18.65 -19.20
C TRP A 101 -28.32 -17.41 -20.08
N ALA A 102 -28.51 -16.21 -19.54
CA ALA A 102 -28.37 -14.94 -20.25
C ALA A 102 -27.03 -14.25 -19.97
N SER A 103 -26.52 -14.38 -18.74
CA SER A 103 -25.19 -13.85 -18.38
C SER A 103 -24.48 -14.72 -17.36
N LEU A 104 -23.18 -14.52 -17.24
CA LEU A 104 -22.30 -15.13 -16.25
C LEU A 104 -21.70 -14.02 -15.39
N GLN A 105 -21.80 -14.18 -14.08
CA GLN A 105 -21.14 -13.35 -13.09
C GLN A 105 -19.96 -14.12 -12.53
N ILE A 106 -18.76 -13.58 -12.68
CA ILE A 106 -17.50 -14.19 -12.27
C ILE A 106 -16.90 -13.33 -11.16
N VAL A 107 -16.53 -13.98 -10.06
CA VAL A 107 -15.97 -13.33 -8.87
C VAL A 107 -14.76 -14.12 -8.40
N ALA A 108 -13.65 -13.41 -8.17
CA ALA A 108 -12.43 -13.98 -7.60
C ALA A 108 -12.28 -13.56 -6.13
N THR A 109 -11.96 -14.50 -5.25
CA THR A 109 -11.83 -14.27 -3.80
C THR A 109 -10.52 -14.84 -3.30
N ASP A 110 -9.72 -14.03 -2.59
CA ASP A 110 -8.56 -14.52 -1.84
C ASP A 110 -9.07 -15.36 -0.65
N VAL A 111 -8.69 -16.64 -0.57
CA VAL A 111 -9.16 -17.53 0.49
C VAL A 111 -8.49 -17.29 1.84
N GLY A 112 -7.34 -16.60 1.87
CA GLY A 112 -6.60 -16.24 3.08
C GLY A 112 -7.07 -14.91 3.69
N ALA A 113 -7.15 -13.86 2.88
CA ALA A 113 -7.56 -12.52 3.32
C ALA A 113 -9.07 -12.25 3.20
N ASN A 114 -9.81 -13.10 2.47
CA ASN A 114 -11.25 -12.95 2.20
C ASN A 114 -11.63 -11.62 1.50
N THR A 115 -10.69 -11.05 0.74
CA THR A 115 -10.92 -9.92 -0.18
C THR A 115 -11.46 -10.45 -1.51
N THR A 116 -12.31 -9.66 -2.17
CA THR A 116 -13.09 -10.12 -3.33
C THR A 116 -13.06 -9.10 -4.46
N SER A 117 -12.93 -9.58 -5.70
CA SER A 117 -12.98 -8.75 -6.90
C SER A 117 -14.36 -8.12 -7.11
N GLU A 118 -14.41 -7.01 -7.85
CA GLU A 118 -15.66 -6.59 -8.47
C GLU A 118 -16.18 -7.69 -9.43
N PRO A 119 -17.50 -7.89 -9.57
CA PRO A 119 -18.02 -8.95 -10.43
C PRO A 119 -17.82 -8.64 -11.92
N LEU A 120 -17.15 -9.54 -12.63
CA LEU A 120 -17.07 -9.51 -14.09
C LEU A 120 -18.33 -10.14 -14.69
N ILE A 121 -19.03 -9.41 -15.57
CA ILE A 121 -20.26 -9.87 -16.20
C ILE A 121 -20.02 -10.18 -17.68
N LEU A 122 -20.26 -11.42 -18.10
CA LEU A 122 -20.25 -11.85 -19.51
C LEU A 122 -21.67 -12.17 -19.98
N THR A 123 -22.15 -11.48 -21.01
CA THR A 123 -23.51 -11.70 -21.55
C THR A 123 -23.48 -12.60 -22.77
N ARG A 124 -24.44 -13.53 -22.85
CA ARG A 124 -24.58 -14.44 -23.99
C ARG A 124 -25.35 -13.76 -25.11
N THR A 125 -24.69 -13.50 -26.23
CA THR A 125 -25.37 -13.08 -27.45
C THR A 125 -25.86 -14.31 -28.20
N THR A 126 -27.12 -14.68 -28.06
CA THR A 126 -27.72 -15.72 -28.92
C THR A 126 -28.09 -15.10 -30.26
N SER A 127 -27.39 -15.48 -31.33
CA SER A 127 -27.86 -15.23 -32.69
C SER A 127 -28.99 -16.20 -33.03
N ASP A 128 -30.13 -16.10 -32.34
CA ASP A 128 -31.33 -16.86 -32.71
C ASP A 128 -32.29 -15.93 -33.45
N GLY A 129 -32.53 -16.25 -34.73
CA GLY A 129 -33.21 -15.41 -35.70
C GLY A 129 -34.72 -15.35 -35.52
N SER A 130 -35.22 -14.91 -34.35
CA SER A 130 -36.65 -14.71 -34.14
C SER A 130 -37.07 -13.61 -33.15
N ASP A 131 -36.24 -12.59 -32.92
CA ASP A 131 -36.68 -11.35 -32.24
C ASP A 131 -36.50 -10.14 -33.16
N GLU A 132 -37.39 -10.01 -34.14
CA GLU A 132 -37.70 -8.71 -34.75
C GLU A 132 -38.69 -7.96 -33.84
N ASP A 133 -38.25 -7.43 -32.69
CA ASP A 133 -38.82 -6.19 -32.12
C ASP A 133 -38.07 -5.62 -30.88
N GLU A 134 -36.75 -5.75 -30.80
CA GLU A 134 -35.95 -4.69 -30.15
C GLU A 134 -34.82 -4.35 -31.11
N THR A 135 -35.09 -3.41 -32.01
CA THR A 135 -34.06 -2.81 -32.84
C THR A 135 -33.03 -2.20 -31.91
N GLU A 136 -31.84 -2.80 -31.84
CA GLU A 136 -30.64 -2.05 -31.46
C GLU A 136 -30.70 -0.71 -32.21
N PRO A 137 -30.60 0.43 -31.52
CA PRO A 137 -30.74 1.72 -32.17
C PRO A 137 -29.69 1.80 -33.28
N THR A 138 -30.12 2.14 -34.49
CA THR A 138 -29.22 2.28 -35.64
C THR A 138 -28.02 3.13 -35.22
N PRO A 139 -26.77 2.64 -35.38
CA PRO A 139 -25.58 3.40 -35.01
C PRO A 139 -25.63 4.81 -35.60
N ARG A 140 -25.15 5.81 -34.87
CA ARG A 140 -25.18 7.21 -35.35
C ARG A 140 -24.48 7.40 -36.69
N SER A 141 -23.47 6.58 -36.97
CA SER A 141 -22.75 6.54 -38.24
C SER A 141 -23.58 6.01 -39.42
N GLU A 142 -24.75 5.42 -39.17
CA GLU A 142 -25.66 4.89 -40.21
C GLU A 142 -27.03 5.61 -40.21
N GLN A 143 -27.24 6.56 -39.30
CA GLN A 143 -28.46 7.35 -39.28
C GLN A 143 -28.46 8.39 -40.39
N CYS A 144 -29.55 8.40 -41.17
CA CYS A 144 -29.68 9.25 -42.35
C CYS A 144 -30.55 10.49 -42.12
N LEU A 145 -30.17 11.58 -42.79
CA LEU A 145 -30.90 12.83 -42.93
C LEU A 145 -31.35 13.01 -44.38
N ASP A 146 -32.65 13.18 -44.56
CA ASP A 146 -33.24 13.49 -45.88
C ASP A 146 -33.09 14.97 -46.26
N SER A 147 -32.81 15.84 -45.27
CA SER A 147 -32.67 17.29 -45.48
C SER A 147 -32.03 17.99 -44.27
N HIS A 148 -31.59 19.23 -44.50
CA HIS A 148 -31.09 20.19 -43.50
C HIS A 148 -32.22 20.85 -42.66
N ALA A 149 -33.39 20.23 -42.54
CA ALA A 149 -34.59 20.84 -41.96
C ALA A 149 -35.13 20.06 -40.75
N ASN A 150 -35.73 20.79 -39.80
CA ASN A 150 -36.28 20.24 -38.55
C ASN A 150 -35.25 19.51 -37.67
N LEU A 151 -34.01 19.97 -37.71
CA LEU A 151 -32.92 19.43 -36.91
C LEU A 151 -32.94 20.02 -35.50
N ALA A 152 -32.64 19.19 -34.49
CA ALA A 152 -32.41 19.63 -33.12
C ALA A 152 -30.97 20.10 -32.91
N MET A 153 -30.05 19.69 -33.78
CA MET A 153 -28.63 20.00 -33.73
C MET A 153 -28.09 20.29 -35.13
N HIS A 154 -27.20 21.29 -35.21
CA HIS A 154 -26.40 21.61 -36.39
C HIS A 154 -25.12 22.31 -35.96
N THR A 155 -23.98 21.61 -35.99
CA THR A 155 -22.65 22.13 -35.65
C THR A 155 -21.66 21.98 -36.79
N HIS A 156 -20.57 22.74 -36.71
CA HIS A 156 -19.55 22.91 -37.75
C HIS A 156 -18.10 22.78 -37.22
N PRO A 157 -17.70 21.61 -36.68
CA PRO A 157 -16.29 21.36 -36.38
C PRO A 157 -15.44 21.31 -37.66
N PHE A 158 -14.13 21.52 -37.51
CA PHE A 158 -13.15 21.41 -38.60
C PHE A 158 -12.21 20.24 -38.36
N MET A 159 -11.91 19.49 -39.43
CA MET A 159 -11.00 18.36 -39.42
C MET A 159 -9.83 18.57 -40.38
N GLU A 160 -8.61 18.48 -39.86
CA GLU A 160 -7.38 18.46 -40.63
C GLU A 160 -6.63 17.14 -40.42
N LEU A 161 -6.29 16.45 -41.52
CA LEU A 161 -5.58 15.17 -41.48
C LEU A 161 -4.24 15.30 -42.20
N ILE A 162 -3.17 14.86 -41.55
CA ILE A 162 -1.83 14.78 -42.13
C ILE A 162 -1.32 13.36 -41.88
N VAL A 163 -0.94 12.65 -42.94
CA VAL A 163 -0.42 11.29 -42.87
C VAL A 163 0.92 11.26 -43.58
N ASN A 164 1.98 10.79 -42.91
CA ASN A 164 3.34 10.79 -43.43
C ASN A 164 3.74 12.15 -44.03
N ASN A 165 3.50 13.22 -43.27
CA ASN A 165 3.76 14.61 -43.69
C ASN A 165 3.03 15.06 -44.98
N THR A 166 1.98 14.35 -45.39
CA THR A 166 1.13 14.69 -46.52
C THR A 166 -0.27 15.01 -46.04
N ALA A 167 -0.78 16.21 -46.37
CA ALA A 167 -2.15 16.59 -46.06
C ALA A 167 -3.14 15.69 -46.82
N VAL A 168 -4.04 15.05 -46.08
CA VAL A 168 -5.14 14.25 -46.62
C VAL A 168 -6.37 15.16 -46.75
N PRO A 169 -6.81 15.50 -47.98
CA PRO A 169 -7.97 16.36 -48.14
C PRO A 169 -9.25 15.63 -47.70
N ILE A 170 -10.08 16.29 -46.89
CA ILE A 170 -11.43 15.82 -46.62
C ILE A 170 -12.26 15.99 -47.91
N PRO A 171 -12.87 14.92 -48.45
CA PRO A 171 -13.69 15.01 -49.65
C PRO A 171 -14.94 15.86 -49.43
N SER A 172 -15.51 16.42 -50.50
CA SER A 172 -16.69 17.29 -50.44
C SER A 172 -18.03 16.56 -50.31
N ASP A 173 -18.00 15.23 -50.40
CA ASP A 173 -19.16 14.33 -50.40
C ASP A 173 -19.02 13.21 -49.36
N LEU A 174 -18.12 13.38 -48.38
CA LEU A 174 -18.02 12.48 -47.24
C LEU A 174 -19.39 12.40 -46.54
N GLY A 175 -19.90 11.18 -46.34
CA GLY A 175 -21.19 10.93 -45.71
C GLY A 175 -22.41 11.20 -46.59
N ILE A 176 -22.26 11.40 -47.91
CA ILE A 176 -23.39 11.67 -48.83
C ILE A 176 -23.58 10.52 -49.82
N ASP A 177 -24.83 10.10 -50.05
CA ASP A 177 -25.21 9.07 -51.04
C ASP A 177 -24.42 7.75 -50.90
N THR A 178 -24.19 7.33 -49.65
CA THR A 178 -23.50 6.07 -49.37
C THR A 178 -24.45 4.88 -49.47
N THR A 179 -23.91 3.66 -49.44
CA THR A 179 -24.71 2.43 -49.41
C THR A 179 -25.66 2.37 -48.21
N ALA A 180 -25.26 2.93 -47.07
CA ALA A 180 -26.08 3.01 -45.85
C ALA A 180 -27.14 4.12 -45.92
N CYS A 181 -26.87 5.23 -46.62
CA CYS A 181 -27.81 6.34 -46.81
C CYS A 181 -28.03 6.69 -48.31
N PRO A 182 -28.73 5.84 -49.08
CA PRO A 182 -28.93 6.08 -50.51
C PRO A 182 -29.79 7.32 -50.78
N GLY A 183 -29.24 8.29 -51.53
CA GLY A 183 -29.90 9.56 -51.83
C GLY A 183 -30.09 10.49 -50.62
N ALA A 184 -29.44 10.18 -49.49
CA ALA A 184 -29.51 10.92 -48.24
C ALA A 184 -28.08 11.24 -47.73
N MET A 185 -27.99 11.83 -46.54
CA MET A 185 -26.72 12.20 -45.89
C MET A 185 -26.66 11.55 -44.51
N HIS A 186 -25.47 11.18 -44.05
CA HIS A 186 -25.24 10.78 -42.66
C HIS A 186 -25.35 11.98 -41.71
N LEU A 187 -25.55 11.70 -40.41
CA LEU A 187 -25.56 12.75 -39.37
C LEU A 187 -24.30 13.62 -39.43
N LEU A 188 -23.15 13.01 -39.73
CA LEU A 188 -21.91 13.72 -40.05
C LEU A 188 -21.68 13.64 -41.56
N HIS A 189 -21.51 14.79 -42.22
CA HIS A 189 -21.20 14.84 -43.65
C HIS A 189 -20.45 16.13 -44.00
N THR A 190 -20.08 16.28 -45.27
CA THR A 190 -19.38 17.48 -45.79
C THR A 190 -20.01 17.94 -47.10
N HIS A 191 -19.78 19.21 -47.47
CA HIS A 191 -20.24 19.79 -48.75
C HIS A 191 -19.09 20.34 -49.61
N ASP A 192 -17.89 20.46 -49.05
CA ASP A 192 -16.71 21.00 -49.72
C ASP A 192 -15.43 20.40 -49.13
N THR A 193 -14.28 20.75 -49.72
CA THR A 193 -12.96 20.20 -49.33
C THR A 193 -12.23 21.06 -48.30
N SER A 194 -12.92 21.93 -47.56
CA SER A 194 -12.29 22.82 -46.58
C SER A 194 -11.93 22.12 -45.26
N GLY A 195 -12.42 20.90 -45.05
CA GLY A 195 -12.34 20.21 -43.75
C GLY A 195 -13.48 20.56 -42.80
N LYS A 196 -14.39 21.48 -43.19
CA LYS A 196 -15.58 21.81 -42.43
C LYS A 196 -16.57 20.64 -42.43
N LEU A 197 -16.81 20.07 -41.26
CA LEU A 197 -17.81 19.04 -41.05
C LEU A 197 -19.18 19.68 -40.81
N HIS A 198 -20.22 18.97 -41.20
CA HIS A 198 -21.60 19.25 -40.84
C HIS A 198 -22.07 18.12 -39.94
N VAL A 199 -22.34 18.42 -38.67
CA VAL A 199 -22.93 17.45 -37.74
C VAL A 199 -24.34 17.88 -37.41
N GLU A 200 -25.30 17.08 -37.84
CA GLU A 200 -26.71 17.40 -37.85
C GLU A 200 -27.51 16.20 -37.31
N GLY A 201 -28.58 16.46 -36.57
CA GLY A 201 -29.38 15.38 -35.96
C GLY A 201 -30.77 15.83 -35.54
N TYR A 202 -31.71 14.88 -35.52
CA TYR A 202 -33.07 15.10 -34.98
C TYR A 202 -33.10 15.18 -33.46
N GLU A 203 -32.01 14.78 -32.80
CA GLU A 203 -31.76 14.90 -31.37
C GLU A 203 -30.37 15.50 -31.16
N ALA A 204 -30.17 16.15 -30.01
CA ALA A 204 -28.86 16.68 -29.64
C ALA A 204 -27.97 15.55 -29.10
N PHE A 205 -26.71 15.55 -29.52
CA PHE A 205 -25.68 14.65 -29.02
C PHE A 205 -24.31 15.34 -29.11
N THR A 206 -23.28 14.75 -28.52
CA THR A 206 -21.91 15.22 -28.70
C THR A 206 -21.21 14.30 -29.71
N PRO A 207 -20.85 14.79 -30.92
CA PRO A 207 -20.08 14.01 -31.87
C PRO A 207 -18.65 13.84 -31.37
N THR A 208 -18.08 12.67 -31.62
CA THR A 208 -16.67 12.37 -31.33
C THR A 208 -15.91 12.11 -32.62
N ALA A 209 -14.58 12.10 -32.56
CA ALA A 209 -13.73 11.73 -33.70
C ALA A 209 -14.03 10.30 -34.21
N GLU A 210 -14.48 9.40 -33.34
CA GLU A 210 -14.97 8.07 -33.73
C GLU A 210 -16.11 8.13 -34.76
N LEU A 211 -17.08 9.04 -34.61
CA LEU A 211 -18.17 9.20 -35.57
C LEU A 211 -17.64 9.61 -36.96
N PHE A 212 -16.64 10.50 -36.99
CA PHE A 212 -15.99 10.91 -38.24
C PHE A 212 -15.35 9.71 -38.96
N PHE A 213 -14.56 8.90 -38.25
CA PHE A 213 -13.89 7.74 -38.84
C PHE A 213 -14.88 6.65 -39.28
N ALA A 214 -15.95 6.43 -38.52
CA ALA A 214 -17.00 5.50 -38.90
C ALA A 214 -17.68 5.92 -40.22
N VAL A 215 -18.04 7.20 -40.36
CA VAL A 215 -18.63 7.72 -41.61
C VAL A 215 -17.63 7.72 -42.76
N TRP A 216 -16.35 7.98 -42.49
CA TRP A 216 -15.28 7.85 -43.49
C TRP A 216 -15.21 6.43 -44.04
N ASN A 217 -15.21 5.42 -43.16
CA ASN A 217 -15.16 4.02 -43.58
C ASN A 217 -16.40 3.62 -44.38
N ILE A 218 -17.58 4.12 -44.03
CA ILE A 218 -18.82 3.89 -44.81
C ILE A 218 -18.73 4.55 -46.20
N SER A 219 -18.14 5.74 -46.28
CA SER A 219 -18.03 6.50 -47.53
C SER A 219 -16.97 5.93 -48.47
N TYR A 220 -15.87 5.42 -47.91
CA TYR A 220 -14.70 4.92 -48.64
C TYR A 220 -14.18 3.58 -48.07
N PRO A 221 -14.97 2.49 -48.13
CA PRO A 221 -14.65 1.23 -47.46
C PRO A 221 -13.39 0.53 -47.98
N ASP A 222 -12.94 0.85 -49.19
CA ASP A 222 -11.72 0.31 -49.79
C ASP A 222 -10.51 1.24 -49.62
N SER A 223 -10.66 2.38 -48.93
CA SER A 223 -9.58 3.37 -48.77
C SER A 223 -8.67 3.03 -47.61
N THR A 224 -7.40 2.76 -47.92
CA THR A 224 -6.33 2.57 -46.92
C THR A 224 -5.60 3.86 -46.52
N THR A 225 -6.13 5.02 -46.93
CA THR A 225 -5.44 6.32 -46.76
C THR A 225 -5.18 6.67 -45.29
N LEU A 226 -6.08 6.27 -44.41
CA LEU A 226 -6.02 6.58 -42.98
C LEU A 226 -5.46 5.44 -42.13
N ASP A 227 -5.12 4.29 -42.74
CA ASP A 227 -4.56 3.13 -42.02
C ASP A 227 -3.39 3.49 -41.09
N PRO A 228 -2.45 4.38 -41.47
CA PRO A 228 -1.35 4.74 -40.57
C PRO A 228 -1.80 5.39 -39.26
N LEU A 229 -2.95 6.07 -39.23
CA LEU A 229 -3.50 6.65 -37.99
C LEU A 229 -3.87 5.58 -36.95
N PHE A 230 -4.10 4.33 -37.39
CA PHE A 230 -4.57 3.23 -36.56
C PHE A 230 -3.52 2.13 -36.39
N LEU A 231 -2.71 1.87 -37.42
CA LEU A 231 -1.69 0.82 -37.42
C LEU A 231 -0.38 1.25 -36.75
N ASP A 232 -0.20 2.56 -36.56
CA ASP A 232 1.02 3.18 -36.02
C ASP A 232 0.62 4.34 -35.09
N ALA A 233 -0.30 4.04 -34.17
CA ALA A 233 -0.95 5.02 -33.31
C ALA A 233 0.02 5.77 -32.39
N GLN A 234 1.15 5.14 -32.04
CA GLN A 234 2.27 5.76 -31.31
C GLN A 234 2.82 7.01 -32.03
N ASN A 235 2.80 7.04 -33.37
CA ASN A 235 3.33 8.16 -34.15
C ASN A 235 2.23 9.16 -34.55
N VAL A 236 1.13 9.20 -33.78
CA VAL A 236 -0.02 10.05 -34.05
C VAL A 236 -0.17 11.09 -32.95
N SER A 237 -0.08 12.36 -33.33
CA SER A 237 -0.39 13.49 -32.46
C SER A 237 -1.72 14.13 -32.85
N ILE A 238 -2.46 14.58 -31.84
CA ILE A 238 -3.76 15.23 -31.99
C ILE A 238 -3.70 16.59 -31.32
N THR A 239 -4.22 17.62 -31.99
CA THR A 239 -4.40 18.94 -31.41
C THR A 239 -5.81 19.46 -31.65
N VAL A 240 -6.39 20.11 -30.64
CA VAL A 240 -7.68 20.82 -30.71
C VAL A 240 -7.41 22.31 -30.51
N ASP A 241 -7.69 23.11 -31.55
CA ASP A 241 -7.33 24.54 -31.60
C ASP A 241 -5.86 24.83 -31.23
N GLY A 242 -4.98 23.88 -31.55
CA GLY A 242 -3.54 23.94 -31.29
C GLY A 242 -3.11 23.46 -29.90
N THR A 243 -4.04 23.06 -29.03
CA THR A 243 -3.75 22.45 -27.73
C THR A 243 -3.61 20.94 -27.92
N ALA A 244 -2.56 20.32 -27.35
CA ALA A 244 -2.39 18.87 -27.41
C ALA A 244 -3.57 18.14 -26.75
N TYR A 245 -3.98 17.03 -27.35
CA TYR A 245 -5.00 16.14 -26.81
C TYR A 245 -4.38 14.77 -26.57
N VAL A 246 -4.49 14.28 -25.33
CA VAL A 246 -4.05 12.95 -24.90
C VAL A 246 -5.29 12.15 -24.52
N GLY A 247 -5.52 11.03 -25.20
CA GLY A 247 -6.66 10.16 -24.96
C GLY A 247 -7.15 9.43 -26.21
N PRO A 248 -8.13 8.52 -26.07
CA PRO A 248 -8.65 7.75 -27.19
C PRO A 248 -9.55 8.61 -28.11
N TRP A 249 -9.66 8.20 -29.38
CA TRP A 249 -10.56 8.82 -30.38
C TRP A 249 -12.03 8.86 -29.96
N SER A 250 -12.46 7.87 -29.17
CA SER A 250 -13.83 7.74 -28.68
C SER A 250 -14.20 8.79 -27.63
N ALA A 251 -13.21 9.41 -26.99
CA ALA A 251 -13.40 10.47 -26.01
C ALA A 251 -13.13 11.89 -26.58
N LEU A 252 -12.65 11.98 -27.83
CA LEU A 252 -12.34 13.26 -28.47
C LEU A 252 -13.62 13.89 -29.03
N ASP A 253 -14.21 14.82 -28.28
CA ASP A 253 -15.38 15.59 -28.71
C ASP A 253 -15.05 16.53 -29.88
N LEU A 254 -15.96 16.63 -30.85
CA LEU A 254 -15.88 17.55 -31.99
C LEU A 254 -16.83 18.73 -31.77
N LEU A 255 -16.36 19.77 -31.08
CA LEU A 255 -17.22 20.91 -30.73
C LEU A 255 -17.36 21.92 -31.88
N ASP A 256 -18.44 22.70 -31.83
CA ASP A 256 -18.80 23.66 -32.89
C ASP A 256 -17.71 24.75 -33.05
N GLY A 257 -17.12 24.82 -34.25
CA GLY A 257 -16.13 25.84 -34.62
C GLY A 257 -14.68 25.52 -34.23
N GLU A 258 -14.42 24.43 -33.52
CA GLU A 258 -13.05 24.00 -33.18
C GLU A 258 -12.37 23.30 -34.36
N THR A 259 -11.04 23.45 -34.44
CA THR A 259 -10.20 22.72 -35.40
C THR A 259 -9.52 21.56 -34.70
N THR A 260 -9.92 20.35 -35.04
CA THR A 260 -9.19 19.14 -34.69
C THR A 260 -8.19 18.81 -35.80
N ARG A 261 -6.92 18.71 -35.44
CA ARG A 261 -5.82 18.38 -36.36
C ARG A 261 -5.13 17.11 -35.90
N ILE A 262 -5.12 16.11 -36.78
CA ILE A 262 -4.54 14.79 -36.54
C ILE A 262 -3.34 14.61 -37.47
N VAL A 263 -2.18 14.30 -36.89
CA VAL A 263 -0.92 14.18 -37.61
C VAL A 263 -0.29 12.84 -37.31
N HIS A 264 -0.11 12.02 -38.34
CA HIS A 264 0.78 10.88 -38.32
C HIS A 264 2.14 11.25 -38.95
N ASP A 265 3.21 11.09 -38.18
CA ASP A 265 4.58 11.32 -38.64
C ASP A 265 5.53 10.20 -38.19
N ALA A 266 5.63 9.15 -39.02
CA ALA A 266 6.57 8.06 -38.81
C ALA A 266 8.08 8.46 -38.86
N THR A 267 8.41 9.75 -39.04
CA THR A 267 9.80 10.24 -38.97
C THR A 267 10.20 10.79 -37.62
N ARG A 268 9.25 10.98 -36.70
CA ARG A 268 9.47 11.36 -35.29
C ARG A 268 8.67 10.41 -34.41
N PRO A 269 9.17 9.18 -34.19
CA PRO A 269 8.47 8.24 -33.34
C PRO A 269 8.44 8.71 -31.89
N ASP A 270 7.35 8.40 -31.21
CA ASP A 270 7.00 8.80 -29.84
C ASP A 270 6.36 7.56 -29.18
N THR A 271 7.18 6.79 -28.47
CA THR A 271 6.86 5.41 -28.06
C THR A 271 5.84 5.37 -26.93
N ASP A 272 5.86 6.34 -26.02
CA ASP A 272 4.96 6.48 -24.88
C ASP A 272 3.81 7.47 -25.10
N GLY A 273 3.90 8.34 -26.11
CA GLY A 273 2.79 9.16 -26.57
C GLY A 273 2.55 10.40 -25.70
N ASP A 274 3.58 10.88 -25.00
CA ASP A 274 3.52 12.08 -24.16
C ASP A 274 3.63 13.40 -24.96
N GLY A 275 3.96 13.29 -26.26
CA GLY A 275 4.14 14.42 -27.16
C GLY A 275 5.59 14.84 -27.39
N VAL A 276 6.55 14.15 -26.77
CA VAL A 276 8.00 14.28 -26.97
C VAL A 276 8.49 13.04 -27.74
N PRO A 277 9.11 13.19 -28.93
CA PRO A 277 9.57 12.02 -29.69
C PRO A 277 10.78 11.36 -29.03
N ASP A 278 10.95 10.04 -29.22
CA ASP A 278 11.99 9.15 -28.65
C ASP A 278 13.43 9.70 -28.69
N GLN A 279 13.75 10.61 -29.62
CA GLN A 279 15.08 11.22 -29.75
C GLN A 279 15.29 12.42 -28.81
N GLU A 280 14.20 13.08 -28.43
CA GLU A 280 14.13 14.25 -27.55
C GLU A 280 13.58 13.89 -26.16
N ASP A 281 13.06 12.67 -26.00
CA ASP A 281 12.51 12.05 -24.78
C ASP A 281 13.57 11.94 -23.66
N GLY A 282 13.26 12.54 -22.52
CA GLY A 282 14.07 12.55 -21.31
C GLY A 282 13.80 11.35 -20.39
N CYS A 283 12.63 10.73 -20.51
CA CYS A 283 12.12 9.70 -19.63
C CYS A 283 11.30 8.61 -20.38
N GLU A 284 12.02 7.67 -21.00
CA GLU A 284 11.45 6.61 -21.83
C GLU A 284 10.33 5.82 -21.13
N GLY A 285 9.11 5.89 -21.67
CA GLY A 285 7.93 5.18 -21.17
C GLY A 285 6.97 6.05 -20.36
N HIS A 286 7.28 7.33 -20.15
CA HIS A 286 6.62 8.21 -19.20
C HIS A 286 6.53 9.65 -19.74
N ASP A 287 5.70 10.48 -19.11
CA ASP A 287 5.47 11.86 -19.57
C ASP A 287 6.55 12.82 -19.05
N ASP A 288 7.36 13.36 -19.97
CA ASP A 288 8.45 14.31 -19.72
C ASP A 288 8.01 15.63 -19.07
N SER A 289 6.70 15.94 -19.10
CA SER A 289 6.15 17.19 -18.58
C SER A 289 5.68 17.11 -17.12
N VAL A 290 5.67 15.91 -16.54
CA VAL A 290 5.30 15.67 -15.16
C VAL A 290 6.58 15.65 -14.32
N ASP A 291 6.73 16.67 -13.47
CA ASP A 291 7.88 16.93 -12.60
C ASP A 291 7.30 17.64 -11.36
N GLU A 292 6.83 16.85 -10.38
CA GLU A 292 6.07 17.36 -9.22
C GLU A 292 6.96 18.15 -8.24
N ASP A 293 8.21 17.76 -8.09
CA ASP A 293 9.15 18.38 -7.16
C ASP A 293 10.03 19.49 -7.80
N GLU A 294 9.89 19.70 -9.12
CA GLU A 294 10.58 20.70 -9.93
C GLU A 294 12.11 20.56 -9.93
N ASP A 295 12.63 19.34 -9.74
CA ASP A 295 14.07 19.08 -9.73
C ASP A 295 14.67 18.95 -11.15
N GLY A 296 13.80 18.78 -12.15
CA GLY A 296 14.13 18.67 -13.57
C GLY A 296 14.30 17.24 -14.08
N ILE A 297 13.95 16.23 -13.29
CA ILE A 297 13.81 14.82 -13.67
C ILE A 297 12.31 14.50 -13.73
N PRO A 298 11.78 14.00 -14.85
CA PRO A 298 10.37 13.63 -14.90
C PRO A 298 10.03 12.50 -13.94
N ASP A 299 8.86 12.59 -13.28
CA ASP A 299 8.35 11.69 -12.25
C ASP A 299 8.50 10.19 -12.58
N GLY A 300 8.30 9.82 -13.85
CA GLY A 300 8.40 8.42 -14.29
C GLY A 300 9.81 7.82 -14.25
N CYS A 301 10.83 8.68 -14.19
CA CYS A 301 12.25 8.35 -14.12
C CYS A 301 12.92 8.96 -12.90
N ASP A 302 12.12 9.51 -12.01
CA ASP A 302 12.55 10.08 -10.75
C ASP A 302 12.28 9.07 -9.63
N ASP A 303 13.36 8.49 -9.11
CA ASP A 303 13.29 7.57 -7.97
C ASP A 303 13.10 8.35 -6.64
N ASP A 304 13.28 9.68 -6.65
CA ASP A 304 13.41 10.55 -5.48
C ASP A 304 12.18 11.47 -5.30
N ILE A 305 10.99 10.96 -5.66
CA ILE A 305 9.70 11.67 -5.82
C ILE A 305 9.09 12.37 -4.57
N GLN A 306 9.89 12.68 -3.55
CA GLN A 306 9.46 13.04 -2.20
C GLN A 306 8.76 11.87 -1.50
N SER A 307 9.39 10.69 -1.47
CA SER A 307 9.03 9.72 -0.44
C SER A 307 9.36 10.35 0.91
N ASP A 308 8.33 10.72 1.65
CA ASP A 308 8.35 11.21 3.03
C ASP A 308 7.47 10.22 3.80
N THR A 309 8.09 9.12 4.22
CA THR A 309 7.44 7.93 4.75
C THR A 309 6.67 8.24 6.04
N ASP A 310 7.11 9.23 6.80
CA ASP A 310 6.50 9.61 8.07
C ASP A 310 5.72 10.94 8.06
N GLY A 311 5.80 11.69 6.97
CA GLY A 311 4.97 12.86 6.66
C GLY A 311 5.37 14.11 7.44
N ASP A 312 6.63 14.23 7.84
CA ASP A 312 7.14 15.35 8.63
C ASP A 312 7.59 16.57 7.79
N GLY A 313 7.66 16.40 6.46
CA GLY A 313 8.09 17.41 5.51
C GLY A 313 9.58 17.38 5.15
N VAL A 314 10.29 16.31 5.51
CA VAL A 314 11.64 15.95 5.08
C VAL A 314 11.56 14.66 4.25
N SER A 315 12.27 14.58 3.12
CA SER A 315 12.27 13.37 2.28
C SER A 315 13.11 12.26 2.93
N ASP A 316 12.76 10.99 2.72
CA ASP A 316 13.43 9.79 3.26
C ASP A 316 14.97 9.80 3.11
N ASP A 317 15.50 10.36 2.01
CA ASP A 317 16.95 10.44 1.78
C ASP A 317 17.67 11.51 2.61
N LEU A 318 16.91 12.49 3.11
CA LEU A 318 17.35 13.58 3.98
C LEU A 318 16.86 13.43 5.42
N ASP A 319 16.01 12.44 5.66
CA ASP A 319 15.41 12.10 6.95
C ASP A 319 16.52 11.65 7.92
N MET A 320 16.65 12.41 9.00
CA MET A 320 17.60 12.12 10.07
C MET A 320 17.04 11.12 11.08
N CYS A 321 15.73 10.91 11.10
CA CYS A 321 15.01 10.12 12.07
C CYS A 321 13.78 9.36 11.53
N GLU A 322 14.05 8.34 10.71
CA GLU A 322 13.04 7.46 10.08
C GLU A 322 11.84 7.11 10.99
N GLY A 323 10.65 7.60 10.61
CA GLY A 323 9.39 7.33 11.31
C GLY A 323 8.93 8.45 12.27
N HIS A 324 9.66 9.56 12.34
CA HIS A 324 9.50 10.62 13.34
C HIS A 324 9.88 12.00 12.78
N ASP A 325 9.25 13.05 13.33
CA ASP A 325 9.45 14.44 12.88
C ASP A 325 10.84 15.00 13.25
N ASP A 326 11.67 15.23 12.23
CA ASP A 326 13.02 15.82 12.27
C ASP A 326 13.05 17.25 12.82
N GLY A 327 11.90 17.95 12.79
CA GLY A 327 11.74 19.30 13.29
C GLY A 327 11.58 19.40 14.81
N VAL A 328 11.46 18.26 15.51
CA VAL A 328 11.29 18.19 16.96
C VAL A 328 12.62 17.83 17.62
N ASP A 329 13.21 18.82 18.30
CA ASP A 329 14.44 18.71 19.09
C ASP A 329 14.23 19.53 20.38
N GLU A 330 13.81 18.88 21.48
CA GLU A 330 13.43 19.57 22.72
C GLU A 330 14.63 20.11 23.50
N ASP A 331 15.80 19.48 23.38
CA ASP A 331 17.01 19.87 24.12
C ASP A 331 18.05 20.64 23.29
N ASP A 332 17.73 20.94 22.03
CA ASP A 332 18.50 21.73 21.05
C ASP A 332 19.91 21.14 20.80
N ASP A 333 20.08 19.82 20.90
CA ASP A 333 21.38 19.16 20.73
C ASP A 333 21.71 18.82 19.26
N GLY A 334 20.71 18.91 18.39
CA GLY A 334 20.79 18.67 16.96
C GLY A 334 20.45 17.24 16.54
N ILE A 335 19.92 16.41 17.43
CA ILE A 335 19.37 15.07 17.15
C ILE A 335 17.84 15.13 17.35
N PRO A 336 17.02 14.73 16.36
CA PRO A 336 15.56 14.70 16.54
C PRO A 336 15.10 13.77 17.65
N ASP A 337 14.06 14.18 18.37
CA ASP A 337 13.54 13.51 19.57
C ASP A 337 13.18 12.03 19.34
N GLY A 338 12.69 11.68 18.14
CA GLY A 338 12.32 10.30 17.79
C GLY A 338 13.50 9.33 17.83
N CYS A 339 14.72 9.85 17.69
CA CYS A 339 15.97 9.11 17.59
C CYS A 339 16.97 9.49 18.68
N ASP A 340 16.54 10.32 19.63
CA ASP A 340 17.34 10.72 20.77
C ASP A 340 16.95 9.93 22.04
N ASP A 341 17.84 9.00 22.41
CA ASP A 341 17.75 8.25 23.67
C ASP A 341 18.19 9.09 24.89
N GLU A 342 18.81 10.26 24.69
CA GLU A 342 19.37 11.13 25.73
C GLU A 342 18.40 12.22 26.24
N ILE A 343 17.16 12.30 25.71
CA ILE A 343 16.02 13.08 26.25
C ILE A 343 15.80 12.85 27.76
N ARG A 344 16.35 11.78 28.35
CA ARG A 344 16.30 11.52 29.79
C ARG A 344 17.21 12.45 30.61
N GLN A 345 16.68 13.66 30.80
CA GLN A 345 16.76 14.53 31.96
C GLN A 345 18.17 14.90 32.43
N GLN A 346 18.60 16.10 32.03
CA GLN A 346 19.68 16.81 32.69
C GLN A 346 19.22 17.29 34.09
N TYR A 347 19.37 16.47 35.12
CA TYR A 347 19.14 16.87 36.51
C TYR A 347 20.13 17.96 36.93
N ASP A 348 19.67 18.98 37.68
CA ASP A 348 20.56 19.98 38.27
C ASP A 348 21.52 19.33 39.27
N ALA A 349 22.79 19.21 38.92
CA ALA A 349 23.83 18.62 39.77
C ALA A 349 24.05 19.40 41.09
N SER A 350 23.57 20.63 41.20
CA SER A 350 23.59 21.42 42.43
C SER A 350 22.39 21.18 43.34
N ASP A 351 21.32 20.57 42.82
CA ASP A 351 20.10 20.20 43.54
C ASP A 351 19.45 18.93 42.96
N LEU A 352 19.87 17.77 43.46
CA LEU A 352 19.42 16.46 42.99
C LEU A 352 18.00 16.06 43.46
N ALA A 353 17.15 17.01 43.86
CA ALA A 353 15.82 16.72 44.38
C ALA A 353 14.94 15.96 43.37
N GLU A 354 14.95 16.38 42.11
CA GLU A 354 14.18 15.74 41.04
C GLU A 354 14.69 14.33 40.73
N PHE A 355 16.02 14.16 40.64
CA PHE A 355 16.63 12.82 40.51
C PHE A 355 16.13 11.86 41.60
N TRP A 356 16.10 12.30 42.86
CA TRP A 356 15.67 11.44 43.95
C TRP A 356 14.18 11.13 43.92
N MET A 357 13.34 11.96 43.30
CA MET A 357 11.91 11.67 43.13
C MET A 357 11.69 10.65 42.00
N ASP A 358 12.50 10.70 40.96
CA ASP A 358 12.29 9.88 39.76
C ASP A 358 12.96 8.50 39.84
N VAL A 359 14.08 8.37 40.57
CA VAL A 359 14.89 7.13 40.55
C VAL A 359 14.26 5.95 41.28
N PHE A 360 13.30 6.17 42.19
CA PHE A 360 12.70 5.09 42.98
C PHE A 360 11.47 4.47 42.34
N LEU A 361 11.48 3.15 42.21
CA LEU A 361 10.32 2.34 41.86
C LEU A 361 9.41 2.12 43.07
N CYS A 362 8.21 1.58 42.82
CA CYS A 362 7.23 1.22 43.86
C CYS A 362 6.70 2.41 44.68
N GLN A 363 6.77 3.62 44.11
CA GLN A 363 6.15 4.81 44.65
C GLN A 363 4.67 4.91 44.24
N HIS A 364 3.89 5.70 44.98
CA HIS A 364 2.48 6.01 44.65
C HIS A 364 1.58 4.77 44.43
N GLY A 365 1.89 3.64 45.08
CA GLY A 365 1.12 2.40 44.95
C GLY A 365 1.35 1.64 43.64
N SER A 366 2.44 1.94 42.92
CA SER A 366 2.86 1.20 41.71
C SER A 366 3.49 -0.17 42.00
N GLY A 367 3.73 -0.51 43.28
CA GLY A 367 4.30 -1.79 43.65
C GLY A 367 3.42 -2.97 43.25
N THR A 368 4.03 -4.00 42.66
CA THR A 368 3.36 -5.27 42.35
C THR A 368 3.45 -6.21 43.55
N GLY A 369 2.36 -6.88 43.88
CA GLY A 369 2.34 -7.90 44.94
C GLY A 369 3.14 -9.13 44.55
N ILE A 370 4.08 -9.53 45.41
CA ILE A 370 4.85 -10.76 45.29
C ILE A 370 4.38 -11.74 46.35
N ASP A 371 4.21 -13.00 45.94
CA ASP A 371 3.73 -14.09 46.79
C ASP A 371 4.89 -15.03 47.13
N ASP A 372 5.00 -15.48 48.38
CA ASP A 372 5.97 -16.53 48.74
C ASP A 372 5.50 -17.86 48.11
N LEU A 373 6.44 -18.67 47.62
CA LEU A 373 6.13 -19.94 46.94
C LEU A 373 5.64 -21.05 47.88
N ASN A 374 5.50 -20.75 49.18
CA ASN A 374 5.01 -21.66 50.18
C ASN A 374 3.48 -21.51 50.35
N THR A 375 2.81 -22.60 50.70
CA THR A 375 1.46 -22.89 50.20
C THR A 375 0.41 -22.84 51.30
N THR A 376 -0.50 -21.85 51.27
CA THR A 376 -1.97 -22.01 51.41
C THR A 376 -2.75 -20.69 51.38
N GLU A 377 -2.11 -19.54 51.59
CA GLU A 377 -2.70 -18.19 51.51
C GLU A 377 -1.90 -17.36 50.48
N ASN A 378 -2.48 -16.24 49.99
CA ASN A 378 -1.77 -15.29 49.11
C ASN A 378 -1.35 -14.12 49.98
N ASP A 379 -0.05 -13.92 50.14
CA ASP A 379 0.52 -12.94 51.05
C ASP A 379 0.56 -11.53 50.45
N ALA A 380 0.57 -11.45 49.11
CA ALA A 380 0.59 -10.21 48.31
C ALA A 380 1.52 -9.15 48.91
N HIS A 381 2.78 -9.49 49.18
CA HIS A 381 3.74 -8.53 49.70
C HIS A 381 4.06 -7.48 48.64
N VAL A 382 3.67 -6.23 48.88
CA VAL A 382 3.88 -5.12 47.96
C VAL A 382 5.04 -4.26 48.48
N CYS A 383 6.05 -4.06 47.64
CA CYS A 383 7.06 -3.05 47.89
C CYS A 383 6.42 -1.65 47.88
N GLU A 384 6.76 -0.84 48.87
CA GLU A 384 6.29 0.53 49.02
C GLU A 384 7.49 1.42 49.36
N VAL A 385 7.68 2.45 48.53
CA VAL A 385 8.66 3.50 48.75
C VAL A 385 7.94 4.85 48.74
N SER A 386 8.27 5.70 49.71
CA SER A 386 7.83 7.09 49.75
C SER A 386 9.04 7.99 49.88
N VAL A 387 9.25 8.84 48.88
CA VAL A 387 10.28 9.87 48.87
C VAL A 387 9.63 11.21 49.19
N THR A 388 10.20 11.94 50.15
CA THR A 388 9.73 13.27 50.53
C THR A 388 10.90 14.21 50.75
N VAL A 389 10.77 15.47 50.34
CA VAL A 389 11.75 16.50 50.68
C VAL A 389 11.46 17.03 52.08
N VAL A 390 12.44 16.97 52.97
CA VAL A 390 12.37 17.50 54.33
C VAL A 390 13.56 18.42 54.55
N GLU A 391 13.29 19.74 54.53
CA GLU A 391 14.32 20.77 54.66
C GLU A 391 15.44 20.59 53.60
N ASP A 392 16.70 20.46 54.04
CA ASP A 392 17.88 20.26 53.20
C ASP A 392 18.17 18.77 52.89
N ASN A 393 17.23 17.87 53.22
CA ASN A 393 17.36 16.44 53.00
C ASN A 393 16.21 15.87 52.17
N VAL A 394 16.45 14.72 51.57
CA VAL A 394 15.44 13.80 51.07
C VAL A 394 15.24 12.71 52.12
N SER A 395 14.00 12.51 52.55
CA SER A 395 13.60 11.42 53.43
C SER A 395 12.99 10.30 52.58
N LEU A 396 13.56 9.11 52.70
CA LEU A 396 13.11 7.91 52.01
C LEU A 396 12.54 6.95 53.04
N SER A 397 11.25 6.67 52.95
CA SER A 397 10.58 5.65 53.76
C SER A 397 10.32 4.44 52.87
N MET A 398 10.68 3.24 53.33
CA MET A 398 10.50 2.01 52.57
C MET A 398 10.18 0.83 53.48
N ASN A 399 9.46 -0.16 52.96
CA ASN A 399 9.30 -1.45 53.63
C ASN A 399 10.33 -2.46 53.09
N GLY A 400 11.33 -2.80 53.89
CA GLY A 400 12.28 -3.85 53.57
C GLY A 400 11.60 -5.22 53.64
N LEU A 401 11.50 -5.90 52.50
CA LEU A 401 10.95 -7.25 52.39
C LEU A 401 12.07 -8.31 52.55
N PRO A 402 11.90 -9.34 53.39
CA PRO A 402 12.87 -10.44 53.52
C PRO A 402 13.10 -11.19 52.20
N ASN A 403 14.38 -11.43 51.84
CA ASN A 403 14.75 -12.05 50.55
C ASN A 403 14.72 -13.59 50.54
N HIS A 404 14.65 -14.29 51.68
CA HIS A 404 14.80 -15.76 51.69
C HIS A 404 14.03 -16.55 52.77
N ASP A 405 13.24 -15.95 53.65
CA ASP A 405 12.60 -16.74 54.73
C ASP A 405 11.16 -16.35 55.09
N LEU A 406 10.40 -15.81 54.13
CA LEU A 406 9.02 -15.40 54.38
C LEU A 406 8.23 -16.51 55.09
N GLU A 407 8.37 -17.79 54.70
CA GLU A 407 7.92 -18.89 55.60
C GLU A 407 8.58 -20.29 55.39
N SER A 408 9.58 -20.44 54.51
CA SER A 408 10.05 -21.77 54.04
C SER A 408 11.15 -22.48 54.86
N GLY A 409 11.38 -22.15 56.14
CA GLY A 409 12.45 -22.78 56.93
C GLY A 409 12.32 -22.75 58.46
N PRO A 410 13.23 -23.41 59.21
CA PRO A 410 13.22 -23.42 60.69
C PRO A 410 13.50 -22.06 61.34
N GLY A 411 13.85 -21.04 60.55
CA GLY A 411 13.93 -19.64 60.95
C GLY A 411 12.71 -18.81 60.55
N CYS A 412 11.55 -19.44 60.32
CA CYS A 412 10.32 -18.79 59.82
C CYS A 412 10.04 -17.44 60.47
N CYS A 413 9.18 -16.70 59.76
CA CYS A 413 8.35 -15.68 60.35
C CYS A 413 9.03 -14.30 60.45
N ALA A 414 9.88 -13.96 59.47
CA ALA A 414 10.38 -12.60 59.29
C ALA A 414 9.25 -11.71 58.73
N ALA A 415 9.03 -10.56 59.37
CA ALA A 415 8.08 -9.57 58.91
C ALA A 415 8.81 -8.47 58.13
N ALA A 416 8.09 -7.82 57.21
CA ALA A 416 8.55 -6.56 56.61
C ALA A 416 9.03 -5.60 57.69
N GLN A 417 10.15 -4.93 57.45
CA GLN A 417 10.73 -3.96 58.36
C GLN A 417 10.67 -2.57 57.72
N ASP A 418 10.15 -1.60 58.44
CA ASP A 418 10.12 -0.22 57.95
C ASP A 418 11.50 0.43 58.17
N TYR A 419 12.01 1.06 57.12
CA TYR A 419 13.25 1.82 57.16
C TYR A 419 12.98 3.26 56.73
N THR A 420 13.61 4.20 57.43
CA THR A 420 13.63 5.60 57.03
C THR A 420 15.06 6.09 56.95
N ILE A 421 15.44 6.60 55.78
CA ILE A 421 16.78 7.13 55.50
C ILE A 421 16.64 8.62 55.19
N LEU A 422 17.59 9.42 55.69
CA LEU A 422 17.70 10.85 55.38
C LEU A 422 18.99 11.11 54.60
N ILE A 423 18.85 11.60 53.36
CA ILE A 423 19.96 11.90 52.46
C ILE A 423 20.08 13.41 52.28
N PRO A 424 21.23 14.04 52.54
CA PRO A 424 21.40 15.47 52.30
C PRO A 424 21.38 15.77 50.80
N ARG A 425 20.62 16.81 50.41
CA ARG A 425 20.51 17.28 49.01
C ARG A 425 21.79 17.94 48.51
N THR A 426 22.63 18.39 49.42
CA THR A 426 23.92 19.05 49.11
C THR A 426 25.03 18.37 49.91
N PRO A 427 25.50 17.19 49.49
CA PRO A 427 26.54 16.47 50.21
C PRO A 427 27.84 17.29 50.23
N VAL A 428 28.42 17.46 51.41
CA VAL A 428 29.70 18.17 51.57
C VAL A 428 30.83 17.15 51.69
N ASN A 429 31.89 17.34 50.92
CA ASN A 429 33.08 16.51 50.99
C ASN A 429 33.79 16.69 52.35
N ASP A 430 33.70 15.69 53.23
CA ASP A 430 34.42 15.66 54.50
C ASP A 430 35.85 15.15 54.31
N THR A 431 36.79 16.09 54.31
CA THR A 431 38.23 15.82 54.14
C THR A 431 39.00 15.70 55.46
N THR A 432 38.33 15.79 56.61
CA THR A 432 38.99 16.06 57.91
C THR A 432 38.89 14.95 58.95
N GLY A 433 38.32 13.79 58.60
CA GLY A 433 38.07 12.61 59.46
C GLY A 433 38.78 12.61 60.83
N GLY A 434 38.02 12.83 61.91
CA GLY A 434 38.56 13.05 63.25
C GLY A 434 38.64 11.79 64.10
N HIS A 435 39.85 11.43 64.57
CA HIS A 435 40.07 10.34 65.54
C HIS A 435 41.12 10.73 66.59
N ASP A 436 40.91 10.29 67.84
CA ASP A 436 41.94 10.34 68.87
C ASP A 436 42.02 9.01 69.66
N ALA A 437 43.03 8.90 70.54
CA ALA A 437 43.28 7.68 71.30
C ALA A 437 42.18 7.35 72.33
N THR A 438 41.17 8.20 72.49
CA THR A 438 40.04 8.01 73.42
C THR A 438 38.94 7.14 72.82
N ASN A 439 38.79 7.14 71.48
CA ASN A 439 37.77 6.38 70.75
C ASN A 439 38.31 5.25 69.84
N CYS A 440 39.63 5.14 69.64
CA CYS A 440 40.27 3.96 69.00
C CYS A 440 41.60 3.64 69.75
N PRO A 441 41.60 2.70 70.73
CA PRO A 441 42.77 2.36 71.52
C PRO A 441 43.95 1.82 70.68
N GLU A 442 43.66 1.15 69.55
CA GLU A 442 44.65 0.61 68.62
C GLU A 442 45.31 1.67 67.71
N ALA A 443 44.81 2.91 67.64
CA ALA A 443 45.39 4.00 66.83
C ALA A 443 46.78 4.46 67.31
N ASN A 444 47.26 3.98 68.45
CA ASN A 444 48.64 4.18 68.91
C ASN A 444 49.64 3.14 68.33
N GLY A 445 49.19 2.29 67.40
CA GLY A 445 49.99 1.28 66.70
C GLY A 445 50.20 1.59 65.21
N ALA A 446 50.44 0.56 64.40
CA ALA A 446 50.72 0.66 62.96
C ALA A 446 49.46 0.68 62.07
N PHE A 447 48.27 0.80 62.66
CA PHE A 447 46.99 0.66 61.96
C PHE A 447 46.16 1.95 62.10
N ALA A 448 45.43 2.30 61.04
CA ALA A 448 44.46 3.38 61.03
C ALA A 448 43.05 2.76 61.13
N CYS A 449 42.25 3.20 62.11
CA CYS A 449 40.83 2.84 62.20
C CYS A 449 40.05 3.55 61.07
N ALA A 450 39.09 2.84 60.47
CA ALA A 450 38.03 3.49 59.70
C ALA A 450 37.11 4.27 60.66
N PRO A 451 36.62 5.45 60.29
CA PRO A 451 35.73 6.20 61.18
C PRO A 451 34.43 5.44 61.43
N GLU A 452 33.90 5.49 62.67
CA GLU A 452 32.49 5.16 62.93
C GLU A 452 31.66 6.27 62.29
N ARG A 453 31.39 6.09 61.00
CA ARG A 453 30.42 6.90 60.27
C ARG A 453 29.10 6.15 60.39
N GLY A 454 28.01 6.88 60.59
CA GLY A 454 26.68 6.31 60.27
C GLY A 454 26.67 5.81 58.82
N GLU A 455 25.57 5.21 58.38
CA GLU A 455 25.46 4.60 57.05
C GLU A 455 26.13 5.45 55.94
N VAL A 456 27.26 4.98 55.40
CA VAL A 456 28.11 5.74 54.46
C VAL A 456 27.77 5.48 53.00
N ALA A 457 26.96 4.46 52.75
CA ALA A 457 26.49 4.04 51.45
C ALA A 457 25.21 3.22 51.63
N PHE A 458 24.29 3.34 50.68
CA PHE A 458 23.06 2.58 50.65
C PHE A 458 23.00 1.84 49.31
N ALA A 459 22.73 0.53 49.36
CA ALA A 459 22.51 -0.27 48.15
C ALA A 459 21.01 -0.26 47.85
N LEU A 460 20.64 0.29 46.69
CA LEU A 460 19.26 0.46 46.26
C LEU A 460 18.61 -0.83 45.73
N ASN A 461 19.41 -1.86 45.46
CA ASN A 461 18.98 -3.07 44.76
C ASN A 461 18.75 -4.29 45.67
N GLY A 462 18.62 -4.10 46.99
CA GLY A 462 18.36 -5.22 47.91
C GLY A 462 19.45 -6.29 47.96
N VAL A 463 20.61 -6.06 47.32
CA VAL A 463 21.77 -6.95 47.33
C VAL A 463 22.93 -6.23 48.03
N PRO A 464 23.50 -6.77 49.11
CA PRO A 464 24.61 -6.13 49.81
C PRO A 464 25.89 -6.08 48.95
N ILE A 465 26.64 -4.99 49.06
CA ILE A 465 27.94 -4.77 48.39
C ILE A 465 29.07 -5.29 49.29
N TYR A 466 29.93 -6.18 48.78
CA TYR A 466 31.07 -6.79 49.50
C TYR A 466 32.40 -6.07 49.19
N GLY A 467 33.24 -5.83 50.21
CA GLY A 467 34.63 -5.35 50.06
C GLY A 467 35.67 -6.47 50.35
N PRO A 468 36.93 -6.36 49.87
CA PRO A 468 37.92 -7.44 49.97
C PRO A 468 38.54 -7.54 51.37
N GLU A 469 38.47 -8.73 52.00
CA GLU A 469 39.15 -9.04 53.26
C GLU A 469 40.23 -10.13 53.06
N ASP A 470 41.48 -9.79 53.41
CA ASP A 470 42.61 -10.73 53.51
C ASP A 470 42.57 -11.45 54.88
N GLY A 471 42.03 -12.67 54.94
CA GLY A 471 42.10 -13.52 56.14
C GLY A 471 41.36 -14.86 56.05
N PRO A 472 41.94 -16.01 56.47
CA PRO A 472 41.36 -17.33 56.26
C PRO A 472 40.47 -17.71 57.45
N GLY A 473 39.22 -17.30 57.39
CA GLY A 473 38.22 -17.61 58.41
C GLY A 473 36.90 -16.95 58.08
N GLY A 474 36.35 -17.30 56.92
CA GLY A 474 35.03 -16.86 56.51
C GLY A 474 33.99 -17.40 57.47
N ASP A 475 33.57 -16.56 58.39
CA ASP A 475 32.26 -16.58 59.00
C ASP A 475 31.75 -15.15 58.86
N ALA A 476 30.68 -15.03 58.07
CA ALA A 476 30.00 -13.79 57.82
C ALA A 476 29.66 -13.11 59.16
N VAL A 477 30.23 -11.93 59.36
CA VAL A 477 29.71 -10.98 60.34
C VAL A 477 29.70 -9.61 59.69
N ALA A 478 28.48 -9.12 59.50
CA ALA A 478 28.16 -7.71 59.70
C ALA A 478 27.81 -7.54 61.18
#